data_AF-Q38FY1-F1
#
_entry.id   AF-Q38FY1-F1
#
_cell.length_a   1.000
_cell.length_b   1.000
_cell.length_c   1.000
_cell.angle_alpha   90.00
_cell.angle_beta   90.00
_cell.angle_gamma   90.00
#
_symmetry.space_group_name_H-M   'P 1'
#
loop_
_entity.id
_entity.type
_entity.pdbx_description
1 polymer ?
#
loop_
_entity_poly.entity_id
_entity_poly.type
_entity_poly.pdbx_seq_one_letter_code
_entity_poly.pdbx_strand_id
1 'polypeptide(L)'
;MEAKHAPLKKVRVADTVVQACYAHAFSTEQEEVMGLLLGEICVAKDSDPYSDVGSEDFRSSPILYKEANVWDSWVVQRSVRRSDRVETAPEVLSGASEEAERCTELVGTHTRVIGWYHSHPRITPYPSHVDLRSQLSYQMLESGWVGLIFSVFYCDSTQRNATSIHCFRTGPGETHEMVELEVVPISQMPLKSPPVIDITYRLLQTFRTEVEAAVELVRQRCGGMADAVEAARGLQDAQFYTLNKLIAEPALLYLLRANDELETKVVALENRLRISK
;
A
#
# COMPACT_ATOMS: atom_id res chain seq x y z
N MET A 1 9.83 12.72 25.69
CA MET A 1 8.43 12.21 25.63
C MET A 1 7.64 12.80 24.45
N GLU A 2 7.98 13.99 23.94
CA GLU A 2 7.23 14.68 22.89
C GLU A 2 7.24 13.95 21.53
N ALA A 3 8.38 13.38 21.11
CA ALA A 3 8.51 12.74 19.80
C ALA A 3 7.56 11.54 19.58
N LYS A 4 7.24 10.78 20.65
CA LYS A 4 6.39 9.58 20.53
C LYS A 4 4.97 9.92 20.10
N HIS A 5 4.46 11.09 20.50
CA HIS A 5 3.09 11.53 20.28
C HIS A 5 2.98 12.61 19.19
N ALA A 6 4.10 12.95 18.55
CA ALA A 6 4.12 13.92 17.46
C ALA A 6 3.17 13.46 16.33
N PRO A 7 2.34 14.37 15.77
CA PRO A 7 1.36 14.02 14.76
C PRO A 7 2.02 13.71 13.41
N LEU A 8 1.43 12.78 12.64
CA LEU A 8 1.74 12.62 11.22
C LEU A 8 1.29 13.86 10.44
N LYS A 9 2.21 14.54 9.76
CA LYS A 9 1.88 15.69 8.87
C LYS A 9 2.01 15.37 7.39
N LYS A 10 2.96 14.50 7.03
CA LYS A 10 3.30 14.21 5.63
C LYS A 10 3.60 12.74 5.40
N VAL A 11 3.17 12.22 4.26
CA VAL A 11 3.45 10.88 3.78
C VAL A 11 4.03 10.98 2.37
N ARG A 12 5.24 10.44 2.18
CA ARG A 12 5.84 10.22 0.86
C ARG A 12 5.61 8.76 0.49
N VAL A 13 4.93 8.51 -0.62
CA VAL A 13 4.62 7.14 -1.07
C VAL A 13 5.26 6.89 -2.42
N ALA A 14 5.89 5.72 -2.57
CA ALA A 14 6.54 5.35 -3.82
C ALA A 14 5.48 5.14 -4.90
N ASP A 15 5.78 5.59 -6.11
CA ASP A 15 4.99 5.31 -7.31
C ASP A 15 4.70 3.81 -7.50
N THR A 16 5.67 2.94 -7.22
CA THR A 16 5.51 1.49 -7.25
C THR A 16 4.45 0.99 -6.26
N VAL A 17 4.39 1.54 -5.04
CA VAL A 17 3.37 1.23 -4.04
C VAL A 17 2.00 1.71 -4.49
N VAL A 18 1.92 2.90 -5.07
CA VAL A 18 0.66 3.42 -5.63
C VAL A 18 0.13 2.50 -6.73
N GLN A 19 1.01 2.04 -7.64
CA GLN A 19 0.66 1.08 -8.68
C GLN A 19 0.18 -0.26 -8.08
N ALA A 20 0.84 -0.76 -7.03
CA ALA A 20 0.44 -1.96 -6.30
C ALA A 20 -0.99 -1.86 -5.77
N CYS A 21 -1.25 -0.81 -5.00
CA CYS A 21 -2.49 -0.60 -4.31
C CYS A 21 -3.64 -0.39 -5.30
N TYR A 22 -3.41 0.31 -6.42
CA TYR A 22 -4.42 0.41 -7.47
C TYR A 22 -4.67 -0.90 -8.20
N ALA A 23 -3.62 -1.65 -8.57
CA ALA A 23 -3.80 -2.97 -9.19
C ALA A 23 -4.61 -3.91 -8.27
N HIS A 24 -4.39 -3.83 -6.96
CA HIS A 24 -5.19 -4.53 -5.97
C HIS A 24 -6.61 -3.97 -5.89
N ALA A 25 -6.80 -2.66 -5.75
CA ALA A 25 -8.11 -2.04 -5.63
C ALA A 25 -9.01 -2.28 -6.85
N PHE A 26 -8.43 -2.32 -8.06
CA PHE A 26 -9.16 -2.62 -9.30
C PHE A 26 -9.43 -4.11 -9.52
N SER A 27 -8.96 -5.01 -8.66
CA SER A 27 -9.19 -6.46 -8.83
C SER A 27 -10.64 -6.87 -8.58
N THR A 28 -11.41 -6.06 -7.86
CA THR A 28 -12.81 -6.32 -7.54
C THR A 28 -13.57 -5.03 -7.29
N GLU A 29 -14.79 -4.95 -7.80
CA GLU A 29 -15.75 -3.89 -7.50
C GLU A 29 -16.79 -4.31 -6.44
N GLN A 30 -16.76 -5.58 -6.04
CA GLN A 30 -17.81 -6.22 -5.24
C GLN A 30 -17.56 -6.10 -3.73
N GLU A 31 -16.29 -5.92 -3.35
CA GLU A 31 -15.87 -5.86 -1.96
C GLU A 31 -14.63 -4.96 -1.81
N GLU A 32 -14.42 -4.46 -0.61
CA GLU A 32 -13.21 -3.73 -0.27
C GLU A 32 -12.02 -4.68 -0.16
N VAL A 33 -10.88 -4.27 -0.70
CA VAL A 33 -9.59 -4.95 -0.49
C VAL A 33 -8.75 -4.23 0.55
N MET A 34 -7.77 -4.90 1.13
CA MET A 34 -6.92 -4.35 2.20
C MET A 34 -5.46 -4.78 2.04
N GLY A 35 -4.54 -3.93 2.47
CA GLY A 35 -3.15 -4.33 2.70
C GLY A 35 -2.46 -3.47 3.74
N LEU A 36 -1.21 -3.81 4.01
CA LEU A 36 -0.34 -3.11 4.94
C LEU A 36 0.73 -2.31 4.17
N LEU A 37 1.18 -1.22 4.77
CA LEU A 37 2.19 -0.32 4.21
C LEU A 37 3.51 -0.51 4.95
N LEU A 38 4.58 -0.70 4.18
CA LEU A 38 5.92 -0.94 4.69
C LEU A 38 6.82 0.25 4.40
N GLY A 39 7.60 0.63 5.40
CA GLY A 39 8.51 1.75 5.28
C GLY A 39 9.08 2.21 6.61
N GLU A 40 9.30 3.51 6.73
CA GLU A 40 9.84 4.15 7.93
C GLU A 40 9.08 5.43 8.27
N ILE A 41 8.95 5.68 9.57
CA ILE A 41 8.42 6.93 10.12
C ILE A 41 9.57 7.69 10.77
N CYS A 42 9.86 8.87 10.25
CA CYS A 42 10.87 9.79 10.75
C CYS A 42 10.22 10.89 11.60
N VAL A 43 10.96 11.42 12.57
CA VAL A 43 10.55 12.60 13.35
C VAL A 43 11.26 13.82 12.80
N ALA A 44 10.49 14.81 12.39
CA ALA A 44 10.97 16.09 11.90
C ALA A 44 10.62 17.23 12.87
N LYS A 45 11.30 18.37 12.71
CA LYS A 45 11.12 19.57 13.52
C LYS A 45 10.64 20.68 12.60
N ASP A 46 9.56 21.36 13.00
CA ASP A 46 9.15 22.59 12.36
C ASP A 46 10.16 23.69 12.75
N SER A 47 11.15 23.96 11.89
CA SER A 47 12.03 25.11 12.05
C SER A 47 11.38 26.29 11.36
N ASP A 48 10.89 27.24 12.15
CA ASP A 48 10.32 28.50 11.64
C ASP A 48 11.35 29.17 10.70
N PRO A 49 11.04 29.35 9.40
CA PRO A 49 11.97 29.97 8.44
C PRO A 49 12.34 31.43 8.76
N TYR A 50 11.74 32.03 9.81
CA TYR A 50 11.94 33.44 10.18
C TYR A 50 12.71 33.66 11.49
N SER A 51 13.31 32.64 12.12
CA SER A 51 14.05 32.81 13.38
C SER A 51 15.47 33.41 13.24
N ASP A 52 15.67 34.33 12.29
CA ASP A 52 16.93 35.09 12.09
C ASP A 52 16.70 36.60 12.25
N VAL A 53 16.04 37.02 13.33
CA VAL A 53 16.10 38.42 13.82
C VAL A 53 15.94 38.47 15.34
N GLY A 54 17.05 38.38 16.08
CA GLY A 54 17.35 39.28 17.21
C GLY A 54 16.42 39.44 18.42
N SER A 55 15.45 38.56 18.71
CA SER A 55 14.67 38.63 19.96
C SER A 55 15.01 37.49 20.91
N GLU A 56 15.92 37.77 21.85
CA GLU A 56 16.16 36.94 23.04
C GLU A 56 15.00 37.08 24.02
N ASP A 57 13.81 36.53 23.72
CA ASP A 57 12.76 36.32 24.73
C ASP A 57 11.67 35.40 24.13
N PHE A 58 11.30 34.33 24.85
CA PHE A 58 10.41 33.23 24.45
C PHE A 58 10.92 32.26 23.36
N ARG A 59 11.86 31.37 23.71
CA ARG A 59 12.11 30.14 22.94
C ARG A 59 10.91 29.18 23.10
N SER A 60 9.93 29.24 22.21
CA SER A 60 8.96 28.15 22.07
C SER A 60 9.69 26.88 21.63
N SER A 61 9.53 25.78 22.37
CA SER A 61 10.08 24.47 21.97
C SER A 61 9.66 24.12 20.54
N PRO A 62 10.56 23.57 19.71
CA PRO A 62 10.24 23.24 18.32
C PRO A 62 9.08 22.24 18.28
N ILE A 63 8.09 22.51 17.42
CA ILE A 63 6.95 21.61 17.23
C ILE A 63 7.44 20.39 16.47
N LEU A 64 7.40 19.23 17.13
CA LEU A 64 7.75 17.95 16.51
C LEU A 64 6.58 17.43 15.69
N TYR A 65 6.89 16.84 14.53
CA TYR A 65 5.92 16.14 13.70
C TYR A 65 6.55 14.89 13.10
N LYS A 66 5.72 14.02 12.54
CA LYS A 66 6.15 12.78 11.88
C LYS A 66 5.97 12.88 10.37
N GLU A 67 6.94 12.33 9.67
CA GLU A 67 6.91 12.09 8.21
C GLU A 67 7.04 10.60 7.98
N ALA A 68 6.18 10.03 7.15
CA ALA A 68 6.24 8.62 6.78
C ALA A 68 6.75 8.48 5.35
N ASN A 69 7.72 7.59 5.13
CA ASN A 69 8.18 7.19 3.80
C ASN A 69 7.72 5.75 3.56
N VAL A 70 6.85 5.54 2.57
CA VAL A 70 6.23 4.24 2.24
C VAL A 70 6.80 3.76 0.91
N TRP A 71 7.58 2.69 0.92
CA TRP A 71 8.27 2.19 -0.28
C TRP A 71 7.93 0.74 -0.65
N ASP A 72 7.21 0.02 0.20
CA ASP A 72 6.69 -1.31 -0.14
C ASP A 72 5.29 -1.49 0.47
N SER A 73 4.56 -2.51 0.03
CA SER A 73 3.23 -2.85 0.50
C SER A 73 3.05 -4.36 0.59
N TRP A 74 2.20 -4.80 1.50
CA TRP A 74 1.90 -6.21 1.67
C TRP A 74 0.41 -6.48 1.58
N VAL A 75 0.02 -7.35 0.65
CA VAL A 75 -1.38 -7.65 0.33
C VAL A 75 -1.93 -8.63 1.35
N VAL A 76 -3.03 -8.26 2.01
CA VAL A 76 -3.72 -9.13 2.97
C VAL A 76 -4.76 -9.98 2.22
N GLN A 77 -4.82 -11.28 2.53
CA GLN A 77 -5.86 -12.17 2.00
C GLN A 77 -7.26 -11.73 2.47
N ARG A 78 -8.23 -11.72 1.57
CA ARG A 78 -9.59 -11.24 1.86
C ARG A 78 -10.31 -12.11 2.87
N SER A 79 -10.06 -13.42 2.83
CA SER A 79 -10.64 -14.43 3.73
C SER A 79 -10.34 -14.19 5.21
N VAL A 80 -9.31 -13.40 5.53
CA VAL A 80 -8.90 -13.10 6.91
C VAL A 80 -9.68 -11.91 7.49
N ARG A 81 -10.36 -11.11 6.66
CA ARG A 81 -11.18 -10.00 7.15
C ARG A 81 -12.42 -10.54 7.85
N ARG A 82 -12.66 -10.09 9.08
CA ARG A 82 -13.98 -10.20 9.71
C ARG A 82 -14.86 -9.13 9.07
N SER A 83 -16.06 -9.50 8.64
CA SER A 83 -16.98 -8.67 7.81
C SER A 83 -17.42 -7.33 8.43
N ASP A 84 -17.00 -7.00 9.65
CA ASP A 84 -17.41 -5.78 10.37
C ASP A 84 -16.23 -5.14 11.13
N ARG A 85 -14.99 -5.52 10.80
CA ARG A 85 -13.81 -5.01 11.52
C ARG A 85 -12.61 -4.89 10.60
N VAL A 86 -12.15 -3.65 10.46
CA VAL A 86 -10.98 -3.26 9.66
C VAL A 86 -9.68 -3.42 10.47
N GLU A 87 -9.67 -4.34 11.43
CA GLU A 87 -8.49 -4.66 12.24
C GLU A 87 -7.80 -5.89 11.66
N THR A 88 -6.49 -5.75 11.48
CA THR A 88 -5.61 -6.81 11.03
C THR A 88 -5.37 -7.80 12.17
N ALA A 89 -5.59 -9.10 11.92
CA ALA A 89 -5.33 -10.14 12.92
C ALA A 89 -3.83 -10.18 13.30
N PRO A 90 -3.47 -10.52 14.56
CA PRO A 90 -2.07 -10.56 15.00
C PRO A 90 -1.16 -11.42 14.12
N GLU A 91 -1.68 -12.53 13.60
CA GLU A 91 -0.95 -13.45 12.72
C GLU A 91 -0.58 -12.78 11.38
N VAL A 92 -1.48 -11.94 10.88
CA VAL A 92 -1.30 -11.17 9.65
C VAL A 92 -0.26 -10.07 9.85
N LEU A 93 -0.22 -9.44 11.04
CA LEU A 93 0.85 -8.51 11.41
C LEU A 93 2.22 -9.20 11.54
N SER A 94 2.26 -10.46 12.00
CA SER A 94 3.50 -11.25 12.09
C SER A 94 4.10 -11.50 10.71
N GLY A 95 3.30 -12.01 9.76
CA GLY A 95 3.76 -12.26 8.38
C GLY A 95 4.21 -10.98 7.66
N ALA A 96 3.52 -9.86 7.90
CA ALA A 96 3.94 -8.58 7.37
C ALA A 96 5.23 -8.03 8.00
N SER A 97 5.48 -8.37 9.27
CA SER A 97 6.71 -7.99 9.96
C SER A 97 7.91 -8.79 9.44
N GLU A 98 7.75 -10.10 9.21
CA GLU A 98 8.76 -10.94 8.56
C GLU A 98 9.10 -10.41 7.15
N GLU A 99 8.09 -9.98 6.40
CA GLU A 99 8.30 -9.39 5.08
C GLU A 99 9.03 -8.04 5.14
N ALA A 100 8.77 -7.23 6.17
CA ALA A 100 9.48 -5.97 6.39
C ALA A 100 10.96 -6.19 6.76
N GLU A 101 11.26 -7.25 7.52
CA GLU A 101 12.63 -7.67 7.82
C GLU A 101 13.36 -8.10 6.53
N ARG A 102 12.72 -8.93 5.70
CA ARG A 102 13.27 -9.32 4.38
C ARG A 102 13.51 -8.10 3.47
N CYS A 103 12.57 -7.15 3.46
CA CYS A 103 12.71 -5.90 2.71
C CYS A 103 13.90 -5.07 3.22
N THR A 104 14.09 -5.00 4.54
CA THR A 104 15.24 -4.33 5.18
C THR A 104 16.58 -4.88 4.68
N GLU A 105 16.70 -6.19 4.57
CA GLU A 105 17.92 -6.85 4.06
C GLU A 105 18.20 -6.48 2.60
N LEU A 106 17.16 -6.41 1.76
CA LEU A 106 17.29 -6.12 0.33
C LEU A 106 17.64 -4.65 0.05
N VAL A 107 16.95 -3.71 0.69
CA VAL A 107 17.10 -2.27 0.41
C VAL A 107 18.14 -1.59 1.29
N GLY A 108 18.61 -2.27 2.34
CA GLY A 108 19.60 -1.77 3.30
C GLY A 108 19.10 -0.65 4.22
N THR A 109 17.82 -0.29 4.15
CA THR A 109 17.14 0.71 4.98
C THR A 109 16.13 0.00 5.89
N HIS A 110 16.11 0.38 7.17
CA HIS A 110 15.20 -0.22 8.15
C HIS A 110 13.74 -0.04 7.71
N THR A 111 13.08 -1.16 7.50
CA THR A 111 11.70 -1.23 7.02
C THR A 111 10.85 -1.93 8.08
N ARG A 112 9.68 -1.37 8.38
CA ARG A 112 8.68 -1.97 9.28
C ARG A 112 7.28 -1.72 8.75
N VAL A 113 6.28 -2.34 9.37
CA VAL A 113 4.88 -1.99 9.13
C VAL A 113 4.60 -0.61 9.74
N ILE A 114 4.12 0.33 8.92
CA ILE A 114 3.91 1.74 9.31
C ILE A 114 2.50 2.26 9.02
N GLY A 115 1.66 1.43 8.43
CA GLY A 115 0.33 1.85 8.01
C GLY A 115 -0.44 0.75 7.33
N TRP A 116 -1.58 1.14 6.79
CA TRP A 116 -2.50 0.26 6.10
C TRP A 116 -3.22 1.02 4.98
N TYR A 117 -3.78 0.25 4.06
CA TYR A 117 -4.67 0.77 3.04
C TYR A 117 -5.88 -0.13 2.85
N HIS A 118 -6.98 0.44 2.37
CA HIS A 118 -8.08 -0.32 1.82
C HIS A 118 -8.70 0.41 0.62
N SER A 119 -9.55 -0.31 -0.14
CA SER A 119 -10.28 0.27 -1.25
C SER A 119 -11.70 0.65 -0.87
N HIS A 120 -12.22 1.69 -1.53
CA HIS A 120 -13.61 2.14 -1.48
C HIS A 120 -14.21 1.98 -2.88
N PRO A 121 -14.69 0.78 -3.26
CA PRO A 121 -15.34 0.57 -4.55
C PRO A 121 -16.71 1.26 -4.57
N ARG A 122 -16.95 2.10 -5.59
CA ARG A 122 -18.25 2.76 -5.84
C ARG A 122 -18.74 3.69 -4.72
N ILE A 123 -17.90 4.01 -3.74
CA ILE A 123 -18.21 4.92 -2.62
C ILE A 123 -17.17 6.03 -2.50
N THR A 124 -17.48 7.05 -1.69
CA THR A 124 -16.64 8.25 -1.53
C THR A 124 -15.27 7.93 -0.94
N PRO A 125 -14.22 8.71 -1.22
CA PRO A 125 -12.87 8.48 -0.69
C PRO A 125 -12.71 8.76 0.82
N TYR A 126 -13.72 9.33 1.47
CA TYR A 126 -13.64 9.70 2.88
C TYR A 126 -13.81 8.49 3.81
N PRO A 127 -13.08 8.45 4.94
CA PRO A 127 -13.18 7.34 5.89
C PRO A 127 -14.56 7.27 6.53
N SER A 128 -15.04 6.05 6.76
CA SER A 128 -16.19 5.78 7.59
C SER A 128 -15.85 5.95 9.08
N HIS A 129 -16.88 5.90 9.95
CA HIS A 129 -16.66 5.86 11.39
C HIS A 129 -15.88 4.62 11.85
N VAL A 130 -15.98 3.50 11.14
CA VAL A 130 -15.22 2.29 11.46
C VAL A 130 -13.74 2.50 11.14
N ASP A 131 -13.45 3.10 9.99
CA ASP A 131 -12.07 3.43 9.58
C ASP A 131 -11.39 4.36 10.58
N LEU A 132 -12.09 5.41 11.02
CA LEU A 132 -11.57 6.36 12.00
C LEU A 132 -11.23 5.70 13.34
N ARG A 133 -12.06 4.76 13.81
CA ARG A 133 -11.79 4.01 15.05
C ARG A 133 -10.63 3.04 14.89
N SER A 134 -10.58 2.28 13.80
CA SER A 134 -9.47 1.37 13.51
C SER A 134 -8.14 2.13 13.39
N GLN A 135 -8.15 3.25 12.67
CA GLN A 135 -7.01 4.16 12.54
C GLN A 135 -6.58 4.73 13.91
N LEU A 136 -7.51 5.12 14.77
CA LEU A 136 -7.21 5.60 16.12
C LEU A 136 -6.52 4.54 16.98
N SER A 137 -7.00 3.29 16.92
CA SER A 137 -6.39 2.15 17.63
C SER A 137 -4.92 1.96 17.23
N TYR A 138 -4.60 2.03 15.93
CA TYR A 138 -3.23 1.94 15.46
C TYR A 138 -2.38 3.16 15.86
N GLN A 139 -2.96 4.37 15.84
CA GLN A 139 -2.28 5.59 16.28
C GLN A 139 -1.90 5.58 17.77
N MET A 140 -2.61 4.80 18.61
CA MET A 140 -2.21 4.61 20.02
C MET A 140 -0.90 3.83 20.16
N LEU A 141 -0.60 2.94 19.20
CA LEU A 141 0.66 2.20 19.16
C LEU A 141 1.78 3.04 18.54
N GLU A 142 1.47 3.72 17.44
CA GLU A 142 2.41 4.55 16.67
C GLU A 142 1.67 5.79 16.13
N SER A 143 1.90 6.97 16.70
CA SER A 143 1.17 8.19 16.29
C SER A 143 1.42 8.63 14.85
N GLY A 144 2.45 8.08 14.21
CA GLY A 144 2.75 8.27 12.79
C GLY A 144 2.06 7.27 11.85
N TRP A 145 1.16 6.42 12.36
CA TRP A 145 0.52 5.37 11.58
C TRP A 145 -0.27 5.92 10.38
N VAL A 146 0.04 5.42 9.19
CA VAL A 146 -0.53 5.90 7.93
C VAL A 146 -1.83 5.18 7.60
N GLY A 147 -2.91 5.92 7.31
CA GLY A 147 -4.14 5.40 6.72
C GLY A 147 -4.33 5.91 5.29
N LEU A 148 -4.47 4.99 4.33
CA LEU A 148 -4.75 5.30 2.92
C LEU A 148 -6.06 4.66 2.44
N ILE A 149 -6.89 5.42 1.73
CA ILE A 149 -8.08 4.91 1.05
C ILE A 149 -7.92 5.09 -0.45
N PHE A 150 -8.09 4.01 -1.20
CA PHE A 150 -8.09 4.01 -2.66
C PHE A 150 -9.54 3.94 -3.16
N SER A 151 -10.09 5.09 -3.56
CA SER A 151 -11.44 5.14 -4.16
C SER A 151 -11.34 4.77 -5.64
N VAL A 152 -12.09 3.73 -6.02
CA VAL A 152 -12.10 3.12 -7.35
C VAL A 152 -13.54 2.86 -7.78
N PHE A 153 -13.80 2.83 -9.08
CA PHE A 153 -15.16 2.67 -9.63
C PHE A 153 -16.18 3.71 -9.14
N TYR A 154 -15.70 4.85 -8.62
CA TYR A 154 -16.55 5.93 -8.14
C TYR A 154 -16.91 6.85 -9.30
N CYS A 155 -18.22 7.12 -9.45
CA CYS A 155 -18.73 8.12 -10.37
C CYS A 155 -19.19 9.32 -9.57
N ASP A 156 -18.61 10.49 -9.83
CA ASP A 156 -19.05 11.72 -9.20
C ASP A 156 -20.41 12.21 -9.74
N SER A 157 -20.94 13.30 -9.19
CA SER A 157 -22.20 13.90 -9.66
C SER A 157 -22.15 14.37 -11.12
N THR A 158 -20.95 14.50 -11.70
CA THR A 158 -20.74 14.85 -13.11
C THR A 158 -20.63 13.61 -14.02
N GLN A 159 -20.87 12.41 -13.47
CA GLN A 159 -20.73 11.12 -14.16
C GLN A 159 -19.31 10.87 -14.68
N ARG A 160 -18.30 11.47 -14.04
CA ARG A 160 -16.90 11.18 -14.35
C ARG A 160 -16.41 10.09 -13.42
N ASN A 161 -15.81 9.07 -14.02
CA ASN A 161 -15.06 8.08 -13.27
C ASN A 161 -13.90 8.80 -12.58
N ALA A 162 -13.96 8.84 -11.25
CA ALA A 162 -12.92 9.41 -10.41
C ALA A 162 -12.18 8.26 -9.71
N THR A 163 -10.87 8.39 -9.69
CA THR A 163 -9.96 7.50 -8.98
C THR A 163 -9.05 8.37 -8.16
N SER A 164 -8.99 8.14 -6.85
CA SER A 164 -8.28 9.02 -5.92
C SER A 164 -7.67 8.25 -4.75
N ILE A 165 -6.59 8.79 -4.20
CA ILE A 165 -5.97 8.32 -2.97
C ILE A 165 -6.29 9.34 -1.89
N HIS A 166 -6.80 8.88 -0.76
CA HIS A 166 -7.10 9.73 0.39
C HIS A 166 -6.24 9.31 1.57
N CYS A 167 -5.34 10.20 1.99
CA CYS A 167 -4.46 9.98 3.14
C CYS A 167 -5.03 10.70 4.36
N PHE A 168 -5.18 9.96 5.46
CA PHE A 168 -5.84 10.47 6.65
C PHE A 168 -5.22 9.97 7.94
N ARG A 169 -5.55 10.70 9.00
CA ARG A 169 -5.39 10.28 10.39
C ARG A 169 -6.66 10.62 11.17
N THR A 170 -6.79 10.00 12.34
CA THR A 170 -7.82 10.34 13.32
C THR A 170 -7.25 11.36 14.31
N GLY A 171 -7.90 12.53 14.35
CA GLY A 171 -7.59 13.64 15.23
C GLY A 171 -8.28 13.54 16.60
N PRO A 172 -8.12 14.57 17.45
CA PRO A 172 -8.79 14.65 18.75
C PRO A 172 -10.32 14.57 18.60
N GLY A 173 -10.98 13.73 19.41
CA GLY A 173 -12.42 13.57 19.35
C GLY A 173 -12.93 12.74 18.16
N GLU A 174 -12.12 11.81 17.65
CA GLU A 174 -12.44 10.97 16.49
C GLU A 174 -12.70 11.77 15.20
N THR A 175 -12.12 12.98 15.09
CA THR A 175 -12.27 13.82 13.90
C THR A 175 -11.41 13.29 12.75
N HIS A 176 -11.94 13.37 11.54
CA HIS A 176 -11.17 13.12 10.33
C HIS A 176 -10.20 14.28 10.07
N GLU A 177 -8.92 13.97 9.89
CA GLU A 177 -7.91 14.94 9.46
C GLU A 177 -7.18 14.42 8.21
N MET A 178 -7.07 15.26 7.19
CA MET A 178 -6.28 14.95 5.99
C MET A 178 -4.79 15.12 6.25
N VAL A 179 -3.99 14.23 5.69
CA VAL A 179 -2.53 14.27 5.77
C VAL A 179 -1.96 14.55 4.38
N GLU A 180 -0.93 15.38 4.29
CA GLU A 180 -0.27 15.68 3.02
C GLU A 180 0.31 14.39 2.42
N LEU A 181 -0.07 14.08 1.19
CA LEU A 181 0.39 12.91 0.45
C LEU A 181 1.20 13.36 -0.76
N GLU A 182 2.46 12.92 -0.84
CA GLU A 182 3.35 13.15 -1.97
C GLU A 182 3.70 11.81 -2.62
N VAL A 183 3.30 11.62 -3.88
CA VAL A 183 3.75 10.46 -4.67
C VAL A 183 5.11 10.79 -5.27
N VAL A 184 6.12 10.00 -4.91
CA VAL A 184 7.50 10.20 -5.37
C VAL A 184 7.98 8.97 -6.15
N PRO A 185 8.84 9.13 -7.16
CA PRO A 185 9.51 8.00 -7.79
C PRO A 185 10.25 7.16 -6.75
N ILE A 186 10.21 5.82 -6.87
CA ILE A 186 10.93 4.92 -5.94
C ILE A 186 12.43 5.24 -5.82
N SER A 187 13.03 5.81 -6.87
CA SER A 187 14.43 6.28 -6.88
C SER A 187 14.72 7.48 -5.97
N GLN A 188 13.69 8.20 -5.51
CA GLN A 188 13.79 9.32 -4.57
C GLN A 188 13.48 8.92 -3.12
N MET A 189 13.20 7.63 -2.87
CA MET A 189 13.05 7.11 -1.52
C MET A 189 14.41 7.00 -0.82
N PRO A 190 14.46 7.10 0.53
CA PRO A 190 15.70 7.03 1.31
C PRO A 190 16.23 5.59 1.44
N LEU A 191 16.44 4.91 0.31
CA LEU A 191 16.88 3.53 0.23
C LEU A 191 18.38 3.45 -0.07
N LYS A 192 19.11 2.52 0.57
CA LYS A 192 20.54 2.30 0.27
C LYS A 192 20.74 1.51 -1.02
N SER A 193 19.79 0.64 -1.36
CA SER A 193 19.78 -0.18 -2.56
C SER A 193 18.40 -0.11 -3.23
N PRO A 194 18.33 -0.19 -4.58
CA PRO A 194 17.04 -0.24 -5.26
C PRO A 194 16.26 -1.50 -4.86
N PRO A 195 14.93 -1.39 -4.63
CA PRO A 195 14.12 -2.54 -4.26
C PRO A 195 13.89 -3.49 -5.44
N VAL A 196 13.56 -4.74 -5.12
CA VAL A 196 13.01 -5.67 -6.11
C VAL A 196 11.56 -5.30 -6.36
N ILE A 197 11.21 -5.00 -7.61
CA ILE A 197 9.84 -4.68 -8.02
C ILE A 197 9.14 -5.98 -8.44
N ASP A 198 8.56 -6.70 -7.48
CA ASP A 198 7.83 -7.97 -7.64
C ASP A 198 6.35 -7.86 -7.22
N ILE A 199 5.84 -6.65 -7.17
CA ILE A 199 4.52 -6.30 -6.65
C ILE A 199 3.39 -7.10 -7.30
N THR A 200 3.34 -7.14 -8.63
CA THR A 200 2.34 -7.91 -9.39
C THR A 200 2.41 -9.39 -9.07
N TYR A 201 3.63 -9.91 -8.91
CA TYR A 201 3.86 -11.32 -8.58
C TYR A 201 3.33 -11.65 -7.19
N ARG A 202 3.64 -10.83 -6.16
CA ARG A 202 3.11 -11.02 -4.80
C ARG A 202 1.59 -10.95 -4.76
N LEU A 203 0.99 -9.98 -5.44
CA LEU A 203 -0.47 -9.86 -5.55
C LEU A 203 -1.11 -11.12 -6.15
N LEU A 204 -0.58 -11.61 -7.28
CA LEU A 204 -1.05 -12.83 -7.94
C LEU A 204 -0.88 -14.06 -7.05
N GLN A 205 0.24 -14.17 -6.33
CA GLN A 205 0.49 -15.28 -5.41
C GLN A 205 -0.53 -15.27 -4.27
N THR A 206 -0.78 -14.12 -3.64
CA THR A 206 -1.76 -13.99 -2.54
C THR A 206 -3.15 -14.41 -3.01
N PHE A 207 -3.59 -13.94 -4.17
CA PHE A 207 -4.88 -14.34 -4.71
C PHE A 207 -4.95 -15.82 -5.06
N ARG A 208 -3.90 -16.40 -5.64
CA ARG A 208 -3.87 -17.85 -5.93
C ARG A 208 -4.06 -18.67 -4.66
N THR A 209 -3.30 -18.36 -3.62
CA THR A 209 -3.42 -19.04 -2.33
C THR A 209 -4.81 -18.86 -1.71
N GLU A 210 -5.41 -17.68 -1.83
CA GLU A 210 -6.77 -17.42 -1.32
C GLU A 210 -7.83 -18.30 -2.01
N VAL A 211 -7.78 -18.37 -3.35
CA VAL A 211 -8.71 -19.19 -4.14
C VAL A 211 -8.50 -20.68 -3.87
N GLU A 212 -7.26 -21.14 -3.79
CA GLU A 212 -6.92 -22.52 -3.45
C GLU A 212 -7.42 -22.91 -2.06
N ALA A 213 -7.26 -22.03 -1.07
CA ALA A 213 -7.77 -22.23 0.28
C ALA A 213 -9.31 -22.31 0.31
N ALA A 214 -10.00 -21.52 -0.52
CA ALA A 214 -11.45 -21.57 -0.64
C ALA A 214 -11.94 -22.92 -1.19
N VAL A 215 -11.26 -23.48 -2.22
CA VAL A 215 -11.56 -24.81 -2.75
C VAL A 215 -11.35 -25.89 -1.69
N GLU A 216 -10.27 -25.79 -0.92
CA GLU A 216 -9.99 -26.72 0.17
C GLU A 216 -11.03 -26.64 1.30
N LEU A 217 -11.50 -25.44 1.64
CA LEU A 217 -12.59 -25.25 2.60
C LEU A 217 -13.89 -25.94 2.15
N VAL A 218 -14.23 -25.85 0.87
CA VAL A 218 -15.39 -26.56 0.30
C VAL A 218 -15.20 -28.06 0.40
N ARG A 219 -14.01 -28.58 0.03
CA ARG A 219 -13.68 -30.01 0.14
C ARG A 219 -13.90 -30.50 1.57
N GLN A 220 -13.43 -29.77 2.57
CA GLN A 220 -13.56 -30.13 3.98
C GLN A 220 -15.03 -30.10 4.45
N ARG A 221 -15.76 -29.03 4.13
CA ARG A 221 -17.17 -28.87 4.56
C ARG A 221 -18.11 -29.88 3.91
N CYS A 222 -17.84 -30.27 2.68
CA CYS A 222 -18.66 -31.22 1.94
C CYS A 222 -18.17 -32.67 2.06
N GLY A 223 -17.20 -32.97 2.94
CA GLY A 223 -16.65 -34.32 3.09
C GLY A 223 -16.08 -34.91 1.79
N GLY A 224 -15.61 -34.06 0.88
CA GLY A 224 -15.09 -34.47 -0.42
C GLY A 224 -16.13 -34.89 -1.47
N MET A 225 -17.43 -34.56 -1.31
CA MET A 225 -18.45 -34.79 -2.34
C MET A 225 -17.99 -34.25 -3.71
N ALA A 226 -17.95 -35.12 -4.72
CA ALA A 226 -17.36 -34.83 -6.03
C ALA A 226 -17.97 -33.58 -6.69
N ASP A 227 -19.30 -33.51 -6.78
CA ASP A 227 -20.01 -32.40 -7.43
C ASP A 227 -19.70 -31.04 -6.78
N ALA A 228 -19.58 -31.00 -5.44
CA ALA A 228 -19.27 -29.78 -4.71
C ALA A 228 -17.83 -29.32 -4.95
N VAL A 229 -16.88 -30.26 -4.96
CA VAL A 229 -15.47 -29.96 -5.24
C VAL A 229 -15.27 -29.56 -6.70
N GLU A 230 -16.00 -30.19 -7.64
CA GLU A 230 -15.99 -29.84 -9.06
C GLU A 230 -16.54 -28.42 -9.29
N ALA A 231 -17.67 -28.08 -8.66
CA ALA A 231 -18.22 -26.73 -8.72
C ALA A 231 -17.24 -25.68 -8.16
N ALA A 232 -16.57 -25.98 -7.04
CA ALA A 232 -15.55 -25.09 -6.47
C ALA A 232 -14.34 -24.91 -7.40
N ARG A 233 -13.89 -25.98 -8.06
CA ARG A 233 -12.82 -25.92 -9.06
C ARG A 233 -13.23 -25.10 -10.29
N GLY A 234 -14.46 -25.25 -10.77
CA GLY A 234 -14.98 -24.41 -11.86
C GLY A 234 -14.97 -22.92 -11.52
N LEU A 235 -15.30 -22.55 -10.26
CA LEU A 235 -15.19 -21.17 -9.79
C LEU A 235 -13.73 -20.71 -9.67
N GLN A 236 -12.83 -21.57 -9.19
CA GLN A 236 -11.39 -21.31 -9.19
C GLN A 236 -10.86 -21.02 -10.59
N ASP A 237 -11.21 -21.81 -11.60
CA ASP A 237 -10.78 -21.60 -12.98
C ASP A 237 -11.27 -20.25 -13.52
N ALA A 238 -12.52 -19.88 -13.23
CA ALA A 238 -13.06 -18.57 -13.60
C ALA A 238 -12.33 -17.41 -12.90
N GLN A 239 -12.01 -17.55 -11.62
CA GLN A 239 -11.24 -16.55 -10.88
C GLN A 239 -9.80 -16.45 -11.38
N PHE A 240 -9.13 -17.57 -11.63
CA PHE A 240 -7.79 -17.60 -12.20
C PHE A 240 -7.73 -17.01 -13.60
N TYR A 241 -8.73 -17.28 -14.45
CA TYR A 241 -8.86 -16.64 -15.74
C TYR A 241 -8.96 -15.11 -15.58
N THR A 242 -9.82 -14.64 -14.69
CA THR A 242 -10.02 -13.21 -14.42
C THR A 242 -8.72 -12.56 -13.94
N LEU A 243 -8.05 -13.13 -12.94
CA LEU A 243 -6.77 -12.62 -12.41
C LEU A 243 -5.68 -12.59 -13.49
N ASN A 244 -5.61 -13.63 -14.33
CA ASN A 244 -4.66 -13.69 -15.41
C ASN A 244 -4.91 -12.56 -16.44
N LYS A 245 -6.18 -12.34 -16.82
CA LYS A 245 -6.56 -11.32 -17.80
C LYS A 245 -6.49 -9.88 -17.29
N LEU A 246 -6.81 -9.65 -16.01
CA LEU A 246 -6.81 -8.31 -15.42
C LEU A 246 -5.42 -7.86 -14.96
N ILE A 247 -4.60 -8.78 -14.45
CA ILE A 247 -3.36 -8.42 -13.75
C ILE A 247 -2.13 -9.01 -14.46
N ALA A 248 -2.08 -10.33 -14.68
CA ALA A 248 -0.87 -10.99 -15.13
C ALA A 248 -0.50 -10.67 -16.59
N GLU A 249 -1.47 -10.75 -17.51
CA GLU A 249 -1.23 -10.51 -18.94
C GLU A 249 -0.87 -9.04 -19.24
N PRO A 250 -1.58 -8.02 -18.71
CA PRO A 250 -1.15 -6.62 -18.88
C PRO A 250 0.25 -6.36 -18.32
N ALA A 251 0.59 -6.93 -17.15
CA ALA A 251 1.92 -6.80 -16.57
C ALA A 251 2.99 -7.46 -17.44
N LEU A 252 2.72 -8.67 -17.97
CA LEU A 252 3.62 -9.36 -18.89
C LEU A 252 3.86 -8.54 -20.17
N LEU A 253 2.80 -8.01 -20.77
CA LEU A 253 2.90 -7.17 -21.96
C LEU A 253 3.71 -5.89 -21.70
N TYR A 254 3.50 -5.26 -20.53
CA TYR A 254 4.28 -4.11 -20.10
C TYR A 254 5.77 -4.45 -19.95
N LEU A 255 6.10 -5.56 -19.28
CA LEU A 255 7.48 -6.02 -19.09
C LEU A 255 8.16 -6.34 -20.43
N LEU A 256 7.46 -7.01 -21.35
CA LEU A 256 7.98 -7.32 -22.68
C LEU A 256 8.29 -6.05 -23.48
N ARG A 257 7.39 -5.06 -23.45
CA ARG A 257 7.62 -3.76 -24.12
C ARG A 257 8.76 -2.98 -23.46
N ALA A 258 8.81 -2.95 -22.13
CA ALA A 258 9.88 -2.29 -21.39
C ALA A 258 11.26 -2.92 -21.71
N ASN A 259 11.32 -4.25 -21.86
CA ASN A 259 12.55 -4.94 -22.23
C ASN A 259 13.03 -4.55 -23.63
N ASP A 260 12.15 -4.55 -24.63
CA ASP A 260 12.47 -4.12 -26.01
C ASP A 260 12.99 -2.66 -26.07
N GLU A 261 12.36 -1.76 -25.31
CA GLU A 261 12.82 -0.37 -25.19
C GLU A 261 14.19 -0.27 -24.51
N LEU A 262 14.45 -1.08 -23.48
CA LEU A 262 15.72 -1.10 -22.77
C LEU A 262 16.84 -1.67 -23.64
N GLU A 263 16.59 -2.76 -24.38
CA GLU A 263 17.53 -3.32 -25.36
C GLU A 263 17.93 -2.26 -26.40
N THR A 264 16.96 -1.52 -26.93
CA THR A 264 17.22 -0.40 -27.85
C THR A 264 18.09 0.69 -27.22
N LYS A 265 17.81 1.08 -25.97
CA LYS A 265 18.61 2.08 -25.25
C LYS A 265 20.03 1.60 -24.97
N VAL A 266 20.21 0.33 -24.61
CA VAL A 266 21.53 -0.29 -24.41
C VAL A 266 22.33 -0.23 -25.70
N VAL A 267 21.78 -0.67 -26.83
CA VAL A 267 22.45 -0.58 -28.15
C VAL A 267 22.84 0.86 -28.49
N ALA A 268 21.97 1.84 -28.23
CA ALA A 268 22.28 3.25 -28.45
C ALA A 268 23.44 3.76 -27.57
N LEU A 269 23.48 3.37 -26.29
CA LEU A 269 24.56 3.72 -25.37
C LEU A 269 25.89 3.07 -25.76
N GLU A 270 25.86 1.80 -26.17
CA GLU A 270 27.05 1.09 -26.66
C GLU A 270 27.63 1.76 -27.92
N ASN A 271 26.77 2.17 -28.86
CA ASN A 271 27.20 2.90 -30.05
C ASN A 271 27.83 4.26 -29.71
N ARG A 272 27.26 5.00 -28.75
CA ARG A 272 27.85 6.27 -28.27
C ARG A 272 29.21 6.06 -27.61
N LEU A 273 29.36 4.98 -26.82
CA LEU A 273 30.63 4.64 -26.17
C LEU A 273 31.71 4.28 -27.19
N ARG A 274 31.33 3.62 -28.30
CA ARG A 274 32.26 3.32 -29.42
C ARG A 274 32.73 4.57 -30.16
N ILE A 275 31.86 5.58 -30.35
CA ILE A 275 32.22 6.85 -31.01
C ILE A 275 33.10 7.73 -30.12
N SER A 276 32.99 7.59 -28.80
CA SER A 276 33.77 8.37 -27.82
C SER A 276 35.19 7.82 -27.57
N LYS A 277 35.53 6.64 -28.11
CA LYS A 277 36.88 6.03 -28.05
C LYS A 277 37.62 6.28 -29.35
#